data_AF-A0A2T0AUS5-F1
#
_entry.id   AF-A0A2T0AUS5-F1
#
_cell.length_a   1.000
_cell.length_b   1.000
_cell.length_c   1.000
_cell.angle_alpha   90.00
_cell.angle_beta   90.00
_cell.angle_gamma   90.00
#
_symmetry.space_group_name_H-M   'P 1'
#
loop_
_entity.id
_entity.type
_entity.pdbx_description
1 polymer ?
#
loop_
_entity_poly.entity_id
_entity_poly.type
_entity_poly.pdbx_seq_one_letter_code
_entity_poly.pdbx_strand_id
1 'polypeptide(L)' 'MPENEGQAGHPYHPHDKGYKQLLSDKRVFLELIKTFVREKWVETIDADDLILVNKSYVC' A
#
# COMPACT_ATOMS: atom_id res chain seq x y z
N MET A 1 -9.49 -37.16 2.23
CA MET A 1 -9.18 -36.36 1.02
C MET A 1 -9.19 -34.92 1.48
N PRO A 2 -8.06 -34.19 1.52
CA PRO A 2 -8.09 -32.85 2.06
C PRO A 2 -8.75 -31.92 1.04
N GLU A 3 -9.64 -31.11 1.59
CA GLU A 3 -10.34 -29.96 1.03
C GLU A 3 -9.43 -29.06 0.18
N ASN A 4 -9.88 -28.75 -1.04
CA ASN A 4 -9.28 -27.72 -1.88
C ASN A 4 -10.24 -26.53 -1.92
N GLU A 5 -10.22 -25.77 -0.83
CA GLU A 5 -10.93 -24.50 -0.71
C GLU A 5 -10.17 -23.41 -1.47
N GLY A 6 -10.88 -22.72 -2.37
CA GLY A 6 -10.66 -21.30 -2.67
C GLY A 6 -9.36 -20.91 -3.36
N GLN A 7 -9.35 -20.93 -4.69
CA GLN A 7 -8.50 -20.02 -5.46
C GLN A 7 -9.33 -19.33 -6.54
N ALA A 8 -10.06 -18.29 -6.12
CA ALA A 8 -10.42 -17.21 -7.02
C ALA A 8 -9.10 -16.60 -7.51
N GLY A 9 -8.77 -16.79 -8.78
CA GLY A 9 -7.52 -16.33 -9.36
C GLY A 9 -7.38 -14.82 -9.19
N HIS A 10 -6.46 -14.40 -8.32
CA HIS A 10 -6.10 -12.99 -8.20
C HIS A 10 -5.65 -12.50 -9.57
N PRO A 11 -6.23 -11.42 -10.12
CA PRO A 11 -5.77 -10.88 -11.39
C PRO A 11 -4.29 -10.51 -11.26
N TYR A 12 -3.44 -11.16 -12.06
CA TYR A 12 -2.00 -10.88 -12.08
C TYR A 12 -1.78 -9.52 -12.71
N HIS A 13 -1.62 -8.50 -11.87
CA HIS A 13 -1.24 -7.16 -12.30
C HIS A 13 0.29 -7.06 -12.27
N PRO A 14 0.98 -7.14 -13.42
CA PRO A 14 2.44 -7.20 -13.47
C PRO A 14 3.13 -5.98 -12.82
N HIS A 15 2.43 -4.85 -12.74
CA HIS A 15 2.92 -3.61 -12.15
C HIS A 15 2.70 -3.51 -10.63
N ASP A 16 1.82 -4.34 -10.05
CA ASP A 16 1.53 -4.29 -8.61
C ASP A 16 2.77 -4.60 -7.77
N LYS A 17 3.69 -5.40 -8.29
CA LYS A 17 4.96 -5.71 -7.60
C LYS A 17 5.84 -4.47 -7.44
N GLY A 18 5.93 -3.63 -8.48
CA GLY A 18 6.75 -2.42 -8.48
C GLY A 18 6.15 -1.34 -7.57
N TYR A 19 4.85 -1.09 -7.69
CA TYR A 19 4.17 -0.13 -6.82
C TYR A 19 4.18 -0.57 -5.35
N LYS A 20 3.99 -1.85 -5.07
CA LYS A 20 4.08 -2.37 -3.69
C LYS A 20 5.46 -2.11 -3.10
N GLN A 21 6.54 -2.34 -3.85
CA GLN A 21 7.90 -2.05 -3.38
C GLN A 21 8.13 -0.55 -3.15
N LEU A 22 7.72 0.29 -4.11
CA LEU A 22 7.90 1.74 -4.03
C LEU A 22 7.15 2.35 -2.83
N LEU A 23 5.90 1.93 -2.61
CA LEU A 23 5.04 2.46 -1.55
C LEU A 23 5.29 1.78 -0.18
N SER A 24 6.12 0.73 -0.13
CA SER A 24 6.55 0.13 1.14
C SER A 24 7.60 0.98 1.86
N ASP A 25 8.29 1.89 1.15
CA ASP A 25 9.19 2.84 1.77
C ASP A 25 8.42 4.04 2.33
N LYS A 26 8.54 4.25 3.64
CA LYS A 26 7.81 5.30 4.35
C LYS A 26 8.14 6.71 3.85
N ARG A 27 9.39 6.96 3.45
CA ARG A 27 9.84 8.29 3.01
C ARG A 27 9.28 8.61 1.64
N VAL A 28 9.34 7.65 0.73
CA VAL A 28 8.77 7.78 -0.62
C VAL A 28 7.25 7.98 -0.54
N PHE A 29 6.57 7.20 0.30
CA PHE A 29 5.14 7.36 0.51
C PHE A 29 4.79 8.74 1.08
N LEU A 30 5.54 9.22 2.07
CA LEU A 30 5.30 10.52 2.69
C LEU A 30 5.53 11.68 1.71
N GLU A 31 6.58 11.62 0.90
CA GLU A 31 6.88 12.60 -0.14
C GLU A 31 5.78 12.65 -1.21
N LEU A 32 5.28 11.47 -1.62
CA LEU A 32 4.15 11.37 -2.53
C LEU A 32 2.91 12.08 -1.97
N ILE A 33 2.53 11.75 -0.73
CA ILE A 33 1.35 12.35 -0.09
C ILE A 33 1.51 13.87 0.08
N LYS A 34 2.69 14.34 0.54
CA LYS A 34 2.98 15.78 0.69
C LYS A 34 2.99 16.53 -0.64
N THR A 35 3.28 15.86 -1.76
CA THR A 35 3.28 16.47 -3.10
C THR A 35 1.87 16.62 -3.66
N PHE A 36 1.02 15.60 -3.47
CA PHE A 36 -0.30 15.54 -4.11
C PHE A 36 -1.45 16.07 -3.25
N VAL A 37 -1.33 16.01 -1.92
CA VAL A 37 -2.40 16.40 -1.00
C VAL A 37 -2.08 17.75 -0.38
N ARG A 38 -2.85 18.77 -0.77
CA ARG A 38 -2.68 20.17 -0.31
C ARG A 38 -3.51 20.46 0.94
N GLU A 39 -3.29 19.67 1.98
CA GLU A 39 -3.99 19.80 3.26
C GLU A 39 -3.02 20.11 4.40
N LYS A 40 -3.41 20.97 5.33
CA LYS A 40 -2.52 21.42 6.42
C LYS A 40 -2.07 20.29 7.33
N TRP A 41 -2.91 19.28 7.55
CA TRP A 41 -2.56 18.13 8.39
C TRP A 41 -1.52 17.22 7.74
N VAL A 42 -1.35 17.29 6.41
CA VAL A 42 -0.36 16.49 5.69
C VAL A 42 1.06 16.98 5.95
N GLU A 43 1.22 18.30 6.13
CA GLU A 43 2.51 18.90 6.46
C GLU A 43 3.04 18.42 7.82
N THR A 44 2.13 18.09 8.76
CA THR A 44 2.46 17.68 10.12
C THR A 44 2.71 16.18 10.30
N ILE A 45 2.53 15.36 9.25
CA ILE A 45 2.79 13.92 9.33
C ILE A 45 4.30 13.65 9.41
N ASP A 46 4.71 12.88 10.43
CA ASP A 46 6.05 12.33 10.55
C ASP A 46 6.13 10.90 10.00
N ALA A 47 7.32 10.45 9.59
CA ALA A 47 7.53 9.09 9.10
C ALA A 47 7.33 8.04 10.21
N ASP A 48 7.57 8.40 11.47
CA ASP A 48 7.37 7.52 12.62
C ASP A 48 5.87 7.27 12.90
N ASP A 49 4.99 8.17 12.49
CA ASP A 49 3.53 8.03 12.58
C ASP A 49 2.96 7.04 11.55
N LEU A 50 3.75 6.66 10.53
CA LEU A 50 3.30 5.80 9.45
C LEU A 50 3.41 4.31 9.83
N ILE A 51 2.31 3.57 9.62
CA ILE A 51 2.28 2.10 9.72
C ILE A 51 1.95 1.48 8.36
N LEU A 52 2.70 0.44 7.98
CA LEU A 52 2.38 -0.34 6.79
C LEU A 52 1.24 -1.31 7.12
N VAL A 53 0.08 -1.09 6.52
CA VAL A 53 -1.06 -1.99 6.67
C VAL A 53 -0.99 -3.09 5.61
N ASN A 54 -0.49 -4.26 6.00
CA ASN A 54 -0.48 -5.44 5.12
C ASN A 54 -1.84 -6.15 5.18
N LYS A 55 -2.87 -5.54 4.57
CA LYS A 55 -4.18 -6.15 4.40
C LYS A 55 -4.49 -6.33 2.92
N SER A 56 -5.00 -7.51 2.56
CA SER A 56 -5.72 -7.70 1.31
C SER A 56 -7.12 -7.12 1.51
N TYR A 57 -7.40 -5.97 0.90
CA TYR A 57 -8.79 -5.52 0.73
C TYR A 57 -9.41 -6.49 -0.27
N VAL A 58 -10.32 -7.34 0.22
CA VAL A 58 -11.06 -8.26 -0.63
C VAL A 58 -12.09 -7.43 -1.39
N CYS A 59 -11.99 -7.44 -2.72
CA CYS A 59 -13.01 -6.92 -3.63
C CYS A 59 -13.84 -8.08 -4.17
#